data_AF-A0A2A5FWI9-F1
#
_entry.id   AF-A0A2A5FWI9-F1
#
_cell.length_a   1.000
_cell.length_b   1.000
_cell.length_c   1.000
_cell.angle_alpha   90.00
_cell.angle_beta   90.00
_cell.angle_gamma   90.00
#
_symmetry.space_group_name_H-M   'P 1'
#
loop_
_entity.id
_entity.type
_entity.pdbx_description
1 polymer ?
#
loop_
_entity_poly.entity_id
_entity_poly.type
_entity_poly.pdbx_seq_one_letter_code
_entity_poly.pdbx_strand_id
1 'polypeptide(L)'
;MHLSYEHIHDYDFKHRLYFKEDIDIDSKLFYSVPTSFFILDNRIPEILRELITEAEGSLKMNFLTGASACMRKTIYELLIIEKCSALNYDDKIKELKTKYKDTDHELFNILGHIKDMTSDKVHEQSWNKWDSHALKLIIETLKAVLYDIYVVPAIKAERSKAVLQLTKKVKGFK
;
A
#
# COMPACT_ATOMS: atom_id res chain seq x y z
N MET A 1 17.81 -2.00 -13.50
CA MET A 1 19.21 -2.40 -13.73
C MET A 1 19.38 -3.75 -13.06
N HIS A 2 19.43 -4.83 -13.84
CA HIS A 2 19.47 -6.20 -13.32
C HIS A 2 20.93 -6.59 -13.10
N LEU A 3 21.32 -6.86 -11.85
CA LEU A 3 22.60 -7.53 -11.58
C LEU A 3 22.41 -9.01 -11.94
N SER A 4 23.11 -9.51 -12.97
CA SER A 4 23.16 -10.96 -13.22
C SER A 4 23.92 -11.66 -12.09
N TYR A 5 23.62 -12.95 -11.88
CA TYR A 5 24.27 -13.83 -10.89
C TYR A 5 25.80 -13.72 -10.88
N GLU A 6 26.40 -13.45 -12.04
CA GLU A 6 27.85 -13.28 -12.24
C GLU A 6 28.43 -12.02 -11.57
N HIS A 7 27.61 -11.02 -11.25
CA HIS A 7 28.07 -9.77 -10.65
C HIS A 7 28.16 -9.79 -9.11
N ILE A 8 27.57 -10.79 -8.47
CA ILE A 8 27.43 -10.88 -6.99
C ILE A 8 28.47 -11.84 -6.40
N HIS A 9 29.17 -12.61 -7.24
CA HIS A 9 30.18 -13.58 -6.83
C HIS A 9 31.59 -13.12 -7.15
N ASP A 10 32.54 -13.53 -6.32
CA ASP A 10 33.96 -13.48 -6.64
C ASP A 10 34.53 -14.91 -6.72
N TYR A 11 35.53 -15.10 -7.57
CA TYR A 11 36.19 -16.39 -7.75
C TYR A 11 37.48 -16.45 -6.93
N ASP A 12 37.51 -17.26 -5.87
CA ASP A 12 38.76 -17.63 -5.23
C ASP A 12 39.49 -18.72 -6.06
N PHE A 13 40.82 -18.75 -5.96
CA PHE A 13 41.76 -19.68 -6.61
C PHE A 13 41.43 -21.18 -6.42
N LYS A 14 40.48 -21.51 -5.53
CA LYS A 14 40.00 -22.87 -5.23
C LYS A 14 38.58 -23.17 -5.75
N HIS A 15 38.06 -22.38 -6.70
CA HIS A 15 36.76 -22.61 -7.35
C HIS A 15 35.56 -22.69 -6.38
N ARG A 16 35.61 -21.97 -5.25
CA ARG A 16 34.46 -21.82 -4.35
C ARG A 16 33.83 -20.46 -4.61
N LEU A 17 32.53 -20.47 -4.89
CA LEU A 17 31.74 -19.27 -5.10
C LEU A 17 31.44 -18.64 -3.73
N TYR A 18 31.96 -17.44 -3.50
CA TYR A 18 31.60 -16.60 -2.35
C TYR A 18 30.86 -15.36 -2.84
N PHE A 19 29.90 -14.88 -2.07
CA PHE A 19 29.29 -13.58 -2.34
C PHE A 19 30.27 -12.48 -1.92
N LYS A 20 30.31 -11.38 -2.66
CA LYS A 20 31.16 -10.25 -2.29
C LYS A 20 30.66 -9.59 -1.00
N GLU A 21 31.57 -9.41 -0.03
CA GLU A 21 31.23 -8.88 1.30
C GLU A 21 30.86 -7.38 1.28
N ASP A 22 31.21 -6.65 0.22
CA ASP A 22 30.90 -5.22 0.03
C ASP A 22 29.49 -4.97 -0.52
N ILE A 23 28.75 -6.03 -0.87
CA ILE A 23 27.40 -5.94 -1.41
C ILE A 23 26.41 -6.32 -0.31
N ASP A 24 25.58 -5.36 0.10
CA ASP A 24 24.37 -5.65 0.88
C ASP A 24 23.38 -6.40 -0.02
N ILE A 25 23.41 -7.73 0.09
CA ILE A 25 22.62 -8.66 -0.72
C ILE A 25 21.13 -8.43 -0.53
N ASP A 26 20.69 -8.12 0.70
CA ASP A 26 19.27 -7.94 1.04
C ASP A 26 18.70 -6.69 0.33
N SER A 27 19.51 -5.64 0.18
CA SER A 27 19.13 -4.44 -0.61
C SER A 27 19.03 -4.70 -2.12
N LYS A 28 19.55 -5.83 -2.63
CA LYS A 28 19.64 -6.16 -4.06
C LYS A 28 18.76 -7.35 -4.46
N LEU A 29 18.41 -8.23 -3.52
CA LEU A 29 17.56 -9.39 -3.77
C LEU A 29 16.08 -8.97 -3.75
N PHE A 30 15.54 -8.66 -4.93
CA PHE A 30 14.10 -8.55 -5.10
C PHE A 30 13.52 -9.94 -5.33
N TYR A 31 12.89 -10.52 -4.31
CA TYR A 31 12.13 -11.76 -4.46
C TYR A 31 10.82 -11.48 -5.22
N SER A 32 10.88 -11.49 -6.55
CA SER A 32 9.67 -11.41 -7.37
C SER A 32 9.04 -12.80 -7.49
N VAL A 33 8.04 -13.10 -6.65
CA VAL A 33 7.01 -14.03 -7.07
C VAL A 33 6.23 -13.35 -8.19
N PRO A 34 6.09 -13.94 -9.39
CA PRO A 34 5.36 -13.30 -10.46
C PRO A 34 3.85 -13.36 -10.16
N THR A 35 3.34 -12.38 -9.43
CA THR A 35 1.93 -12.00 -9.46
C THR A 35 1.82 -10.68 -10.21
N SER A 36 1.82 -10.77 -11.54
CA SER A 36 2.12 -9.66 -12.46
C SER A 36 1.07 -8.53 -12.55
N PHE A 37 0.21 -8.33 -11.55
CA PHE A 37 -0.79 -7.25 -11.54
C PHE A 37 -1.05 -6.63 -10.15
N PHE A 38 -0.33 -7.02 -9.10
CA PHE A 38 -0.67 -6.66 -7.71
C PHE A 38 0.43 -5.91 -6.93
N ILE A 39 1.46 -5.39 -7.61
CA ILE A 39 2.46 -4.57 -6.93
C ILE A 39 1.84 -3.18 -6.72
N LEU A 40 1.56 -2.84 -5.46
CA LEU A 40 1.15 -1.48 -5.09
C LEU A 40 2.14 -0.46 -5.66
N ASP A 41 1.63 0.64 -6.21
CA ASP A 41 2.44 1.67 -6.85
C ASP A 41 3.51 2.22 -5.90
N ASN A 42 4.72 2.45 -6.43
CA ASN A 42 5.88 2.86 -5.64
C ASN A 42 5.75 4.27 -5.01
N ARG A 43 4.73 5.04 -5.40
CA ARG A 43 4.38 6.33 -4.81
C ARG A 43 3.69 6.18 -3.45
N ILE A 44 3.06 5.04 -3.18
CA ILE A 44 2.45 4.73 -1.89
C ILE A 44 3.58 4.48 -0.88
N PRO A 45 3.57 5.05 0.35
CA PRO A 45 4.61 4.80 1.35
C PRO A 45 4.93 3.32 1.58
N GLU A 46 6.22 2.99 1.70
CA GLU A 46 6.72 1.61 1.79
C GLU A 46 6.06 0.79 2.91
N ILE A 47 6.00 1.36 4.12
CA ILE A 47 5.34 0.76 5.28
C ILE A 47 3.90 0.32 4.98
N LEU A 48 3.14 1.10 4.20
CA LEU A 48 1.76 0.75 3.85
C LEU A 48 1.71 -0.37 2.81
N ARG A 49 2.66 -0.38 1.87
CA ARG A 49 2.74 -1.44 0.85
C ARG A 49 3.10 -2.78 1.47
N GLU A 50 4.06 -2.80 2.38
CA GLU A 50 4.49 -4.00 3.10
C GLU A 50 3.33 -4.59 3.90
N LEU A 51 2.63 -3.77 4.68
CA LEU A 51 1.50 -4.21 5.49
C LEU A 51 0.34 -4.78 4.64
N ILE A 52 0.04 -4.17 3.49
CA ILE A 52 -0.97 -4.73 2.57
C ILE A 52 -0.49 -6.05 1.97
N THR A 53 0.78 -6.14 1.58
CA THR A 53 1.36 -7.37 1.01
C THR A 53 1.33 -8.51 2.05
N GLU A 54 1.66 -8.20 3.31
CA GLU A 54 1.59 -9.14 4.43
C GLU A 54 0.14 -9.55 4.73
N ALA A 55 -0.81 -8.62 4.66
CA ALA A 55 -2.23 -8.92 4.82
C ALA A 55 -2.75 -9.87 3.74
N GLU A 56 -2.36 -9.64 2.47
CA GLU A 56 -2.70 -10.52 1.35
C GLU A 56 -2.07 -11.91 1.48
N GLY A 57 -0.79 -11.97 1.86
CA GLY A 57 -0.08 -13.22 2.12
C GLY A 57 -0.77 -14.02 3.23
N SER A 58 -1.09 -13.35 4.33
CA SER A 58 -1.82 -13.93 5.46
C SER A 58 -3.19 -14.46 5.03
N LEU A 59 -3.95 -13.69 4.25
CA LEU A 59 -5.26 -14.10 3.75
C LEU A 59 -5.16 -15.32 2.81
N LYS A 60 -4.17 -15.34 1.90
CA LYS A 60 -3.92 -16.48 0.99
C LYS A 60 -3.60 -17.76 1.75
N MET A 61 -2.95 -17.65 2.91
CA MET A 61 -2.62 -18.78 3.80
C MET A 61 -3.72 -19.08 4.83
N ASN A 62 -4.88 -18.41 4.74
CA ASN A 62 -6.00 -18.54 5.67
C ASN A 62 -5.69 -18.11 7.12
N PHE A 63 -4.71 -17.22 7.30
CA PHE A 63 -4.36 -16.60 8.59
C PHE A 63 -5.16 -15.31 8.81
N LEU A 64 -6.45 -15.48 9.11
CA LEU A 64 -7.43 -14.39 9.21
C LEU A 64 -7.05 -13.35 10.29
N THR A 65 -6.51 -13.80 11.43
CA THR A 65 -6.04 -12.91 12.50
C THR A 65 -4.87 -12.04 12.01
N GLY A 66 -3.88 -12.64 11.35
CA GLY A 66 -2.72 -11.94 10.80
C GLY A 66 -3.14 -10.92 9.75
N ALA A 67 -4.02 -11.31 8.82
CA ALA A 67 -4.58 -10.41 7.82
C ALA A 67 -5.30 -9.22 8.46
N SER A 68 -6.17 -9.47 9.45
CA SER A 68 -6.91 -8.40 10.15
C SER A 68 -5.98 -7.43 10.89
N ALA A 69 -4.92 -7.94 11.51
CA ALA A 69 -3.95 -7.14 12.25
C ALA A 69 -3.15 -6.22 11.32
N CYS A 70 -2.69 -6.77 10.20
CA CYS A 70 -1.98 -6.00 9.18
C CYS A 70 -2.84 -4.87 8.63
N MET A 71 -4.10 -5.12 8.29
CA MET A 71 -5.00 -4.09 7.76
C MET A 71 -5.30 -2.97 8.76
N ARG A 72 -5.55 -3.32 10.03
CA ARG A 72 -5.69 -2.31 11.10
C ARG A 72 -4.45 -1.44 11.20
N LYS A 73 -3.28 -2.07 11.20
CA LYS A 73 -2.01 -1.36 11.27
C LYS A 73 -1.83 -0.45 10.06
N THR A 74 -2.18 -0.90 8.85
CA THR A 74 -2.16 -0.04 7.65
C THR A 74 -3.00 1.21 7.84
N ILE A 75 -4.21 1.11 8.41
CA ILE A 75 -5.07 2.27 8.65
C ILE A 75 -4.43 3.22 9.67
N TYR A 76 -3.90 2.69 10.77
CA TYR A 76 -3.24 3.53 11.77
C TYR A 76 -2.01 4.25 11.20
N GLU A 77 -1.16 3.54 10.45
CA GLU A 77 0.00 4.14 9.78
C GLU A 77 -0.43 5.19 8.75
N LEU A 78 -1.49 4.94 7.97
CA LEU A 78 -2.05 5.92 7.05
C LEU A 78 -2.47 7.19 7.79
N LEU A 79 -3.19 7.06 8.91
CA LEU A 79 -3.62 8.21 9.72
C LEU A 79 -2.43 8.98 10.31
N ILE A 80 -1.35 8.30 10.68
CA ILE A 80 -0.12 8.91 11.18
C ILE A 80 0.59 9.68 10.06
N ILE A 81 0.80 9.04 8.90
CA ILE A 81 1.45 9.65 7.73
C ILE A 81 0.68 10.87 7.26
N GLU A 82 -0.65 10.77 7.25
CA GLU A 82 -1.53 11.87 6.85
C GLU A 82 -1.75 12.94 7.93
N LYS A 83 -1.13 12.75 9.10
CA LYS A 83 -1.14 13.67 10.25
C LYS A 83 -2.54 13.99 10.76
N CYS A 84 -3.43 13.00 10.78
CA CYS A 84 -4.76 13.14 11.36
C CYS A 84 -4.64 13.26 12.89
N SER A 85 -5.09 14.40 13.41
CA SER A 85 -4.87 14.82 14.80
C SER A 85 -6.07 14.60 15.72
N ALA A 86 -7.21 14.16 15.16
CA ALA A 86 -8.40 13.89 15.95
C ALA A 86 -8.16 12.82 17.04
N LEU A 87 -8.93 12.89 18.14
CA LEU A 87 -8.72 12.03 19.30
C LEU A 87 -9.21 10.58 19.04
N ASN A 88 -10.38 10.45 18.42
CA ASN A 88 -11.04 9.16 18.19
C ASN A 88 -10.80 8.67 16.76
N TYR A 89 -10.79 7.35 16.59
CA TYR A 89 -10.67 6.72 15.27
C TYR A 89 -11.69 7.25 14.25
N ASP A 90 -12.97 7.33 14.63
CA ASP A 90 -14.04 7.74 13.72
C ASP A 90 -13.86 9.20 13.28
N ASP A 91 -13.34 10.05 14.18
CA ASP A 91 -13.04 11.45 13.90
C ASP A 91 -11.79 11.58 13.01
N LYS A 92 -10.79 10.71 13.19
CA LYS A 92 -9.61 10.64 12.30
C LYS A 92 -9.99 10.21 10.88
N ILE A 93 -10.90 9.24 10.73
CA ILE A 93 -11.40 8.82 9.41
C ILE A 93 -12.22 9.94 8.75
N LYS A 94 -13.04 10.67 9.52
CA LYS A 94 -13.73 11.87 9.01
C LYS A 94 -12.75 12.96 8.59
N GLU A 95 -11.70 13.21 9.37
CA GLU A 95 -10.65 14.17 9.03
C GLU A 95 -9.98 13.78 7.70
N LEU A 96 -9.62 12.50 7.54
CA LEU A 96 -9.04 11.96 6.31
C LEU A 96 -10.00 12.15 5.11
N LYS A 97 -11.28 11.84 5.29
CA LYS A 97 -12.33 12.05 4.28
C LYS A 97 -12.45 13.52 3.87
N THR A 98 -12.38 14.45 4.84
CA THR A 98 -12.42 15.90 4.52
C THR A 98 -11.17 16.41 3.82
N LYS A 99 -10.02 15.76 4.04
CA LYS A 99 -8.74 16.06 3.38
C LYS A 99 -8.76 15.63 1.91
N TYR A 100 -9.35 14.49 1.61
CA TYR A 100 -9.41 13.89 0.27
C TYR A 100 -10.82 13.91 -0.31
N LYS A 101 -11.32 15.11 -0.64
CA LYS A 101 -12.68 15.32 -1.18
C LYS A 101 -12.92 14.74 -2.57
N ASP A 102 -11.85 14.54 -3.32
CA ASP A 102 -11.91 14.00 -4.69
C ASP A 102 -11.96 12.46 -4.71
N THR A 103 -11.75 11.82 -3.58
CA THR A 103 -11.82 10.36 -3.38
C THR A 103 -13.23 9.96 -2.98
N ASP A 104 -13.67 8.77 -3.38
CA ASP A 104 -15.01 8.29 -3.05
C ASP A 104 -15.22 8.19 -1.53
N HIS A 105 -16.22 8.92 -1.05
CA HIS A 105 -16.62 8.99 0.34
C HIS A 105 -17.04 7.63 0.92
N GLU A 106 -17.56 6.73 0.10
CA GLU A 106 -17.96 5.38 0.53
C GLU A 106 -16.75 4.54 0.94
N LEU A 107 -15.58 4.74 0.31
CA LEU A 107 -14.36 4.02 0.69
C LEU A 107 -13.95 4.36 2.13
N PHE A 108 -14.02 5.64 2.52
CA PHE A 108 -13.74 6.05 3.89
C PHE A 108 -14.80 5.58 4.89
N ASN A 109 -16.07 5.51 4.47
CA ASN A 109 -17.13 4.95 5.31
C ASN A 109 -16.84 3.47 5.61
N ILE A 110 -16.45 2.69 4.59
CA ILE A 110 -16.04 1.29 4.77
C ILE A 110 -14.87 1.18 5.75
N LEU A 111 -13.85 2.07 5.64
CA LEU A 111 -12.74 2.09 6.61
C LEU A 111 -13.20 2.42 8.04
N GLY A 112 -14.17 3.30 8.20
CA GLY A 112 -14.76 3.64 9.50
C GLY A 112 -15.35 2.42 10.22
N HIS A 113 -16.05 1.56 9.48
CA HIS A 113 -16.71 0.38 10.03
C HIS A 113 -15.76 -0.75 10.45
N ILE A 114 -14.48 -0.71 10.05
CA ILE A 114 -13.49 -1.74 10.40
C ILE A 114 -13.25 -1.81 11.91
N LYS A 115 -13.35 -0.67 12.62
CA LYS A 115 -13.22 -0.64 14.09
C LYS A 115 -14.31 -1.47 14.77
N ASP A 116 -15.54 -1.42 14.27
CA ASP A 116 -16.68 -2.16 14.83
C ASP A 116 -16.50 -3.68 14.70
N MET A 117 -15.74 -4.13 13.69
CA MET A 117 -15.38 -5.54 13.51
C MET A 117 -14.34 -6.06 14.52
N THR A 118 -13.82 -5.18 15.39
CA THR A 118 -12.66 -5.46 16.27
C THR A 118 -12.91 -5.16 17.75
N SER A 119 -14.11 -4.67 18.10
CA SER A 119 -14.41 -4.32 19.49
C SER A 119 -14.51 -5.56 20.38
N ASP A 120 -13.85 -5.54 21.53
CA ASP A 120 -13.96 -6.56 22.58
C ASP A 120 -15.35 -6.64 23.24
N LYS A 121 -16.30 -5.78 22.83
CA LYS A 121 -17.70 -5.84 23.26
C LYS A 121 -18.43 -6.95 22.49
N VAL A 122 -18.41 -8.16 23.06
CA VAL A 122 -19.17 -9.35 22.65
C VAL A 122 -20.68 -9.18 22.94
N HIS A 123 -21.29 -8.07 22.53
CA HIS A 123 -22.73 -7.85 22.66
C HIS A 123 -23.41 -7.84 21.29
N GLU A 124 -23.82 -9.04 20.90
CA GLU A 124 -25.11 -9.40 20.28
C GLU A 124 -25.61 -8.71 18.99
N GLN A 125 -24.77 -8.03 18.19
CA GLN A 125 -25.16 -7.69 16.81
C GLN A 125 -24.07 -8.03 15.78
N SER A 126 -23.94 -9.34 15.56
CA SER A 126 -23.78 -10.03 14.27
C SER A 126 -23.14 -9.29 13.08
N TRP A 127 -21.91 -8.81 13.22
CA TRP A 127 -20.95 -9.04 12.14
C TRP A 127 -20.25 -10.35 12.46
N ASN A 128 -20.85 -11.42 11.96
CA ASN A 128 -20.30 -12.78 12.06
C ASN A 128 -18.83 -12.76 11.65
N LYS A 129 -17.97 -13.30 12.53
CA LYS A 129 -16.60 -13.81 12.30
C LYS A 129 -15.87 -13.22 11.09
N TRP A 130 -14.72 -12.57 11.30
CA TRP A 130 -13.73 -12.30 10.25
C TRP A 130 -13.67 -13.44 9.24
N ASP A 131 -14.32 -13.26 8.10
CA ASP A 131 -14.33 -14.23 7.03
C ASP A 131 -13.43 -13.70 5.90
N SER A 132 -13.05 -14.59 5.02
CA SER A 132 -12.14 -14.24 3.92
C SER A 132 -12.71 -13.14 3.02
N HIS A 133 -14.04 -13.02 2.91
CA HIS A 133 -14.69 -12.04 2.05
C HIS A 133 -14.63 -10.64 2.64
N ALA A 134 -14.92 -10.49 3.93
CA ALA A 134 -14.82 -9.22 4.63
C ALA A 134 -13.38 -8.71 4.67
N LEU A 135 -12.41 -9.59 4.93
CA LEU A 135 -10.99 -9.23 4.86
C LEU A 135 -10.61 -8.77 3.45
N LYS A 136 -11.04 -9.49 2.41
CA LYS A 136 -10.76 -9.12 1.02
C LYS A 136 -11.37 -7.76 0.66
N LEU A 137 -12.59 -7.47 1.10
CA LEU A 137 -13.22 -6.16 0.90
C LEU A 137 -12.35 -5.05 1.50
N ILE A 138 -11.84 -5.26 2.71
CA ILE A 138 -10.99 -4.27 3.39
C ILE A 138 -9.66 -4.07 2.66
N ILE A 139 -9.00 -5.15 2.23
CA ILE A 139 -7.75 -5.06 1.46
C ILE A 139 -7.99 -4.24 0.19
N GLU A 140 -9.02 -4.55 -0.58
CA GLU A 140 -9.32 -3.84 -1.83
C GLU A 140 -9.73 -2.38 -1.59
N THR A 141 -10.48 -2.11 -0.52
CA THR A 141 -10.81 -0.74 -0.10
C THR A 141 -9.55 0.05 0.23
N LEU A 142 -8.64 -0.53 1.02
CA LEU A 142 -7.38 0.11 1.37
C LEU A 142 -6.54 0.40 0.13
N LYS A 143 -6.41 -0.55 -0.80
CA LYS A 143 -5.69 -0.33 -2.06
C LYS A 143 -6.29 0.81 -2.87
N ALA A 144 -7.63 0.86 -2.98
CA ALA A 144 -8.32 1.93 -3.69
C ALA A 144 -8.06 3.31 -3.05
N VAL A 145 -8.19 3.40 -1.72
CA VAL A 145 -7.90 4.64 -0.98
C VAL A 145 -6.44 5.08 -1.17
N LEU A 146 -5.48 4.15 -1.06
CA LEU A 146 -4.05 4.46 -1.24
C LEU A 146 -3.75 4.90 -2.68
N TYR A 147 -4.38 4.27 -3.68
CA TYR A 147 -4.25 4.65 -5.07
C TYR A 147 -4.78 6.07 -5.33
N ASP A 148 -5.96 6.40 -4.79
CA ASP A 148 -6.57 7.71 -4.95
C ASP A 148 -5.79 8.81 -4.22
N ILE A 149 -5.18 8.50 -3.08
CA ILE A 149 -4.38 9.45 -2.30
C ILE A 149 -3.01 9.71 -2.95
N TYR A 150 -2.28 8.66 -3.34
CA TYR A 150 -0.86 8.80 -3.70
C TYR A 150 -0.61 8.74 -5.22
N VAL A 151 -1.46 8.03 -5.98
CA VAL A 151 -1.18 7.73 -7.38
C VAL A 151 -1.95 8.65 -8.32
N VAL A 152 -3.26 8.79 -8.11
CA VAL A 152 -4.13 9.62 -8.97
C VAL A 152 -3.64 11.08 -9.07
N PRO A 153 -3.26 11.78 -7.97
CA PRO A 153 -2.80 13.15 -8.06
C PRO A 153 -1.51 13.29 -8.87
N ALA A 154 -0.58 12.33 -8.73
CA ALA A 154 0.67 12.31 -9.48
C ALA A 154 0.41 12.12 -10.99
N ILE A 155 -0.47 11.17 -11.36
CA ILE A 155 -0.86 10.95 -12.76
C ILE A 155 -1.54 12.20 -13.33
N LYS A 156 -2.47 12.82 -12.59
CA LYS A 156 -3.16 14.04 -13.02
C LYS A 156 -2.17 15.20 -13.23
N ALA A 157 -1.21 15.37 -12.33
CA ALA A 157 -0.19 16.40 -12.43
C ALA A 157 0.73 16.19 -13.64
N GLU A 158 1.16 14.96 -13.88
CA GLU A 158 2.00 14.59 -15.03
C GLU A 158 1.28 14.84 -16.36
N ARG A 159 0.03 14.39 -16.48
CA ARG A 159 -0.81 14.64 -17.67
C ARG A 159 -1.02 16.13 -17.90
N SER A 160 -1.32 16.89 -16.84
CA SER A 160 -1.51 18.34 -16.94
C SER A 160 -0.24 19.04 -17.42
N LYS A 161 0.93 18.63 -16.91
CA LYS A 161 2.23 19.16 -17.35
C LYS A 161 2.48 18.89 -18.84
N ALA A 162 2.17 17.69 -19.32
CA ALA A 162 2.31 17.33 -20.73
C ALA A 162 1.43 18.22 -21.64
N VAL A 163 0.15 18.41 -21.26
CA VAL A 163 -0.79 19.27 -22.02
C VAL A 163 -0.34 20.73 -22.03
N LEU A 164 0.16 21.24 -20.89
CA LEU A 164 0.69 22.61 -20.81
C LEU A 164 1.94 22.80 -21.66
N GLN A 165 2.83 21.79 -21.74
CA GLN A 165 4.00 21.83 -22.62
C GLN A 165 3.58 21.88 -24.10
N LEU A 166 2.58 21.09 -24.51
CA LEU A 166 2.03 21.14 -25.86
C LEU A 166 1.41 22.51 -26.16
N THR A 167 0.67 23.08 -25.22
CA THR A 167 0.04 24.40 -25.36
C THR A 167 1.09 25.51 -25.53
N LYS A 168 2.19 25.46 -24.77
CA LYS A 168 3.31 26.40 -24.90
C LYS A 168 3.98 26.32 -26.27
N LYS A 169 4.14 25.11 -26.82
CA LYS A 169 4.66 24.92 -28.18
C LYS A 169 3.74 25.57 -29.19
N VAL A 170 2.43 25.33 -29.13
CA VAL A 170 1.46 25.94 -30.07
C VAL A 170 1.42 27.47 -29.96
N LYS A 171 1.48 28.03 -28.74
CA LYS A 171 1.45 29.50 -28.52
C LYS A 171 2.77 30.20 -28.81
N GLY A 172 3.91 29.51 -28.70
CA GLY A 172 5.24 30.03 -29.04
C GLY A 172 5.58 29.99 -30.53
N PHE A 173 4.66 29.48 -31.37
CA PHE A 173 4.72 29.55 -32.83
C PHE A 173 4.00 30.80 -33.41
N LYS A 174 3.66 31.78 -32.56
CA LYS A 174 3.17 33.10 -32.99
C LYS A 174 4.22 34.17 -32.79
#